data_AF-H6RZL7-F1
#
_entry.id   AF-H6RZL7-F1
#
_cell.length_a   1.000
_cell.length_b   1.000
_cell.length_c   1.000
_cell.angle_alpha   90.00
_cell.angle_beta   90.00
_cell.angle_gamma   90.00
#
_symmetry.space_group_name_H-M   'P 1'
#
loop_
_entity.id
_entity.type
_entity.pdbx_description
1 polymer ?
#
loop_
_entity_poly.entity_id
_entity_poly.type
_entity_poly.pdbx_seq_one_letter_code
_entity_poly.pdbx_strand_id
1 'polypeptide(L)'
;MKQNQITAFSTIFEALFSEQQLNSLGVQTHMIERFRLITPAKLCLAFVCALGSGNARTIADIHRYFNHLHSMSVRLKPFHNQLVKLGTPEFMRQVFEQALALHLPAMHTFS
;
A
#
# COMPACT_ATOMS: atom_id res chain seq x y z
N MET A 1 17.30 2.59 -1.25
CA MET A 1 17.13 1.95 0.08
C MET A 1 18.11 0.78 0.21
N LYS A 2 18.63 0.47 1.40
CA LYS A 2 19.38 -0.78 1.60
C LYS A 2 18.40 -1.95 1.45
N GLN A 3 18.73 -2.97 0.65
CA GLN A 3 17.87 -4.12 0.34
C GLN A 3 17.23 -4.74 1.59
N ASN A 4 18.00 -4.82 2.68
CA ASN A 4 17.55 -5.42 3.94
C ASN A 4 16.36 -4.71 4.58
N GLN A 5 16.19 -3.39 4.38
CA GLN A 5 15.02 -2.67 4.91
C GLN A 5 13.76 -2.94 4.10
N ILE A 6 13.88 -3.05 2.77
CA ILE A 6 12.76 -3.42 1.89
C ILE A 6 12.20 -4.78 2.35
N THR A 7 13.09 -5.75 2.54
CA THR A 7 12.73 -7.10 2.97
C THR A 7 12.09 -7.11 4.36
N ALA A 8 12.60 -6.32 5.31
CA ALA A 8 12.00 -6.25 6.65
C ALA A 8 10.58 -5.69 6.62
N PHE A 9 10.34 -4.58 5.91
CA PHE A 9 9.01 -3.99 5.80
C PHE A 9 8.04 -4.87 5.01
N SER A 10 8.50 -5.52 3.93
CA SER A 10 7.65 -6.43 3.16
C SER A 10 7.24 -7.65 3.99
N THR A 11 8.16 -8.26 4.72
CA THR A 11 7.84 -9.43 5.57
C THR A 11 6.83 -9.08 6.67
N ILE A 12 6.99 -7.95 7.36
CA ILE A 12 6.02 -7.53 8.37
C ILE A 12 4.66 -7.26 7.73
N PHE A 13 4.64 -6.59 6.58
CA PHE A 13 3.40 -6.25 5.90
C PHE A 13 2.65 -7.49 5.38
N GLU A 14 3.37 -8.45 4.81
CA GLU A 14 2.84 -9.72 4.34
C GLU A 14 2.33 -10.61 5.50
N ALA A 15 2.88 -10.46 6.70
CA ALA A 15 2.37 -11.12 7.91
C ALA A 15 1.04 -10.52 8.40
N LEU A 16 0.78 -9.24 8.12
CA LEU A 16 -0.44 -8.55 8.54
C LEU A 16 -1.59 -8.72 7.55
N PHE A 17 -1.28 -8.75 6.25
CA PHE A 17 -2.28 -8.73 5.20
C PHE A 17 -1.96 -9.71 4.09
N SER A 18 -2.98 -10.48 3.69
CA SER A 18 -2.90 -11.24 2.44
C SER A 18 -3.14 -10.34 1.23
N GLU A 19 -2.56 -10.70 0.08
CA GLU A 19 -2.80 -10.00 -1.19
C GLU A 19 -4.30 -9.97 -1.54
N GLN A 20 -5.02 -11.08 -1.32
CA GLN A 20 -6.46 -11.18 -1.59
C GLN A 20 -7.26 -10.19 -0.73
N GLN A 21 -6.93 -10.06 0.55
CA GLN A 21 -7.60 -9.12 1.46
C GLN A 21 -7.42 -7.68 0.98
N LEU A 22 -6.19 -7.27 0.67
CA LEU A 22 -5.90 -5.92 0.19
C LEU A 22 -6.57 -5.62 -1.15
N ASN A 23 -6.56 -6.58 -2.07
CA ASN A 23 -7.20 -6.42 -3.37
C ASN A 23 -8.72 -6.29 -3.22
N SER A 24 -9.35 -7.08 -2.34
CA SER A 24 -10.79 -7.01 -2.05
C SER A 24 -11.16 -5.66 -1.43
N LEU A 25 -10.36 -5.20 -0.46
CA LEU A 25 -10.54 -3.91 0.17
C LEU A 25 -10.42 -2.75 -0.83
N GLY A 26 -9.48 -2.83 -1.77
CA GLY A 26 -9.33 -1.84 -2.83
C GLY A 26 -10.52 -1.76 -3.80
N VAL A 27 -11.29 -2.83 -3.94
CA VAL A 27 -12.56 -2.83 -4.68
C VAL A 27 -13.67 -2.21 -3.84
N GLN A 28 -13.80 -2.61 -2.57
CA GLN A 28 -14.81 -2.10 -1.63
C GLN A 28 -14.73 -0.59 -1.43
N THR A 29 -13.51 -0.05 -1.42
CA THR A 29 -13.24 1.38 -1.27
C THR A 29 -13.26 2.15 -2.59
N HIS A 30 -13.60 1.49 -3.71
CA HIS A 30 -13.60 2.05 -5.05
C HIS A 30 -12.23 2.64 -5.49
N MET A 31 -11.14 2.18 -4.90
CA MET A 31 -9.79 2.56 -5.34
C MET A 31 -9.52 1.99 -6.75
N ILE A 32 -9.79 0.70 -6.96
CA ILE A 32 -9.60 0.02 -8.25
C ILE A 32 -10.82 -0.85 -8.55
N GLU A 33 -11.42 -0.63 -9.72
CA GLU A 33 -12.51 -1.47 -10.22
C GLU A 33 -12.01 -2.61 -11.12
N ARG A 34 -10.85 -2.43 -11.76
CA ARG A 34 -10.23 -3.41 -12.66
C ARG A 34 -8.75 -3.54 -12.37
N PHE A 35 -8.34 -4.73 -11.94
CA PHE A 35 -6.94 -5.06 -11.72
C PHE A 35 -6.22 -5.13 -13.07
N ARG A 36 -5.32 -4.17 -13.31
CA ARG A 36 -4.38 -4.20 -14.45
C ARG A 36 -2.98 -4.44 -13.89
N LEU A 37 -2.01 -3.64 -14.33
CA LEU A 37 -0.64 -3.67 -13.83
C LEU A 37 -0.52 -3.16 -12.38
N ILE A 38 -1.38 -2.22 -12.00
CA ILE A 38 -1.40 -1.65 -10.65
C ILE A 38 -2.54 -2.34 -9.90
N THR A 39 -2.22 -2.98 -8.78
CA THR A 39 -3.19 -3.57 -7.85
C THR A 39 -3.13 -2.86 -6.50
N PRO A 40 -4.21 -2.87 -5.70
CA PRO A 40 -4.21 -2.33 -4.34
C PRO A 40 -3.09 -2.90 -3.48
N ALA A 41 -2.86 -4.22 -3.49
CA ALA A 41 -1.80 -4.85 -2.72
C ALA A 41 -0.41 -4.33 -3.10
N LYS A 42 -0.10 -4.31 -4.41
CA LYS A 42 1.21 -3.84 -4.91
C LYS A 42 1.45 -2.37 -4.58
N LEU A 43 0.41 -1.55 -4.66
CA LEU A 43 0.49 -0.12 -4.42
C LEU A 43 0.62 0.17 -2.91
N CYS A 44 -0.10 -0.55 -2.07
CA CYS A 44 0.00 -0.45 -0.61
C CYS A 44 1.39 -0.83 -0.12
N LEU A 45 1.92 -1.98 -0.57
CA LEU A 45 3.26 -2.42 -0.20
C LEU A 45 4.33 -1.41 -0.66
N ALA A 46 4.20 -0.86 -1.88
CA ALA A 46 5.10 0.19 -2.36
C ALA A 46 5.05 1.45 -1.48
N PHE A 47 3.88 1.83 -0.98
CA PHE A 47 3.75 2.94 -0.03
C PHE A 47 4.44 2.65 1.30
N VAL A 48 4.14 1.51 1.93
CA VAL A 48 4.70 1.15 3.23
C VAL A 48 6.22 1.07 3.15
N CYS A 49 6.76 0.42 2.11
CA CYS A 49 8.21 0.33 1.92
C CYS A 49 8.84 1.69 1.60
N ALA A 50 8.24 2.50 0.72
CA ALA A 50 8.80 3.79 0.33
C ALA A 50 8.79 4.79 1.49
N LEU A 51 7.67 4.90 2.21
CA LEU A 51 7.49 5.81 3.33
C LEU A 51 8.24 5.32 4.58
N GLY A 52 8.15 4.02 4.91
CA GLY A 52 8.86 3.41 6.03
C GLY A 52 10.39 3.53 5.92
N SER A 53 10.92 3.62 4.70
CA SER A 53 12.35 3.84 4.46
C SER A 53 12.86 5.24 4.82
N GLY A 54 11.96 6.22 5.05
CA GLY A 54 12.29 7.62 5.27
C GLY A 54 12.92 8.37 4.08
N ASN A 55 13.06 7.70 2.92
CA ASN A 55 13.78 8.24 1.76
C ASN A 55 12.87 8.70 0.61
N ALA A 56 11.58 8.40 0.65
CA ALA A 56 10.64 8.89 -0.35
C ALA A 56 10.22 10.33 -0.03
N ARG A 57 10.59 11.28 -0.89
CA ARG A 57 10.28 12.71 -0.73
C ARG A 57 9.21 13.20 -1.69
N THR A 58 8.99 12.44 -2.76
CA THR A 58 8.08 12.78 -3.85
C THR A 58 7.25 11.57 -4.28
N ILE A 59 6.11 11.81 -4.94
CA ILE A 59 5.32 10.74 -5.58
C ILE A 59 6.16 9.99 -6.62
N ALA A 60 7.08 10.68 -7.31
CA ALA A 60 7.99 10.06 -8.26
C ALA A 60 8.97 9.08 -7.59
N ASP A 61 9.37 9.33 -6.33
CA ASP A 61 10.17 8.36 -5.57
C ASP A 61 9.37 7.08 -5.31
N ILE A 62 8.13 7.22 -4.83
CA ILE A 62 7.23 6.09 -4.56
C ILE A 62 6.93 5.30 -5.84
N HIS A 63 6.76 6.00 -6.97
CA HIS A 63 6.59 5.39 -8.29
C HIS A 63 7.82 4.58 -8.73
N ARG A 64 9.03 5.12 -8.56
CA ARG A 64 10.27 4.39 -8.81
C ARG A 64 10.39 3.17 -7.90
N TYR A 65 10.02 3.30 -6.63
CA TYR A 65 9.96 2.17 -5.69
C TYR A 65 8.99 1.10 -6.15
N PHE A 66 7.78 1.48 -6.57
CA PHE A 66 6.78 0.55 -7.10
C PHE A 66 7.33 -0.25 -8.29
N ASN A 67 7.91 0.43 -9.28
CA ASN A 67 8.47 -0.22 -10.46
C ASN A 67 9.63 -1.15 -10.11
N HIS A 68 10.52 -0.73 -9.20
CA HIS A 68 11.63 -1.54 -8.75
C HIS A 68 11.18 -2.78 -7.97
N LEU A 69 10.29 -2.59 -6.98
CA LEU A 69 9.81 -3.65 -6.10
C LEU A 69 9.07 -4.75 -6.86
N HIS A 70 8.30 -4.37 -7.87
CA HIS A 70 7.46 -5.31 -8.62
C HIS A 70 8.05 -5.72 -9.97
N SER A 71 9.29 -5.32 -10.27
CA SER A 71 9.94 -5.53 -11.58
C SER A 71 9.06 -5.07 -12.76
N MET A 72 8.49 -3.87 -12.66
CA MET A 72 7.55 -3.29 -13.63
C MET A 72 8.08 -2.02 -14.30
N SER A 73 7.47 -1.65 -15.42
CA SER A 73 7.72 -0.39 -16.12
C SER A 73 6.41 0.39 -16.31
N VAL A 74 5.69 0.62 -15.22
CA VAL A 74 4.49 1.44 -15.22
C VAL A 74 4.90 2.90 -15.43
N ARG A 75 4.22 3.64 -16.31
CA ARG A 75 4.46 5.09 -16.48
C ARG A 75 3.94 5.88 -15.27
N LEU A 76 4.50 7.06 -15.02
CA LEU A 76 4.08 7.89 -13.88
C LEU A 76 2.59 8.27 -13.93
N LYS A 77 2.06 8.62 -15.11
CA LYS A 77 0.65 9.04 -15.27
C LYS A 77 -0.37 8.00 -14.77
N PRO A 78 -0.36 6.72 -15.21
CA PRO A 78 -1.31 5.73 -14.70
C PRO A 78 -1.13 5.44 -13.21
N PHE A 79 0.09 5.52 -12.68
CA PHE A 79 0.37 5.40 -11.25
C PHE A 79 -0.26 6.55 -10.45
N HIS A 80 0.06 7.79 -10.84
CA HIS A 80 -0.50 9.00 -10.25
C HIS A 80 -2.03 9.04 -10.33
N ASN A 81 -2.61 8.60 -11.45
CA ASN A 81 -4.06 8.50 -11.62
C ASN A 81 -4.73 7.54 -10.64
N GLN A 82 -4.02 6.54 -10.09
CA GLN A 82 -4.58 5.76 -8.99
C GLN A 82 -4.59 6.59 -7.71
N LEU A 83 -3.51 7.32 -7.42
CA LEU A 83 -3.35 8.06 -6.17
C LEU A 83 -4.37 9.18 -5.96
N VAL A 84 -4.76 9.86 -7.03
CA VAL A 84 -5.69 10.99 -6.97
C VAL A 84 -7.16 10.57 -6.87
N LYS A 85 -7.45 9.26 -6.86
CA LYS A 85 -8.82 8.77 -6.67
C LYS A 85 -9.25 8.95 -5.23
N LEU A 86 -10.51 9.32 -5.03
CA LEU A 86 -11.11 9.41 -3.69
C LEU A 86 -11.10 8.08 -2.93
N GLY A 87 -11.09 6.94 -3.63
CA GLY A 87 -10.99 5.63 -3.00
C GLY A 87 -9.62 5.32 -2.40
N THR A 88 -8.54 5.96 -2.85
CA THR A 88 -7.19 5.70 -2.32
C THR A 88 -6.98 6.14 -0.87
N PRO A 89 -7.36 7.36 -0.43
CA PRO A 89 -7.25 7.71 0.98
C PRO A 89 -8.12 6.83 1.86
N GLU A 90 -9.33 6.47 1.39
CA GLU A 90 -10.23 5.57 2.13
C GLU A 90 -9.66 4.16 2.27
N PHE A 91 -9.08 3.61 1.19
CA PHE A 91 -8.32 2.36 1.21
C PHE A 91 -7.19 2.40 2.26
N MET A 92 -6.34 3.44 2.22
CA MET A 92 -5.21 3.54 3.14
C MET A 92 -5.65 3.69 4.61
N ARG A 93 -6.75 4.44 4.85
CA ARG A 93 -7.36 4.56 6.18
C ARG A 93 -7.80 3.21 6.72
N GLN A 94 -8.53 2.42 5.93
CA GLN A 94 -9.01 1.10 6.37
C GLN A 94 -7.88 0.08 6.56
N VAL A 95 -6.84 0.10 5.71
CA VAL A 95 -5.64 -0.74 5.93
C VAL A 95 -5.00 -0.39 7.27
N PHE A 96 -4.85 0.89 7.58
CA PHE A 96 -4.29 1.33 8.85
C PHE A 96 -5.15 0.93 10.05
N GLU A 97 -6.47 1.09 9.97
CA GLU A 97 -7.39 0.70 11.03
C GLU A 97 -7.37 -0.82 11.29
N GLN A 98 -7.33 -1.63 10.24
CA GLN A 98 -7.20 -3.09 10.38
C GLN A 98 -5.86 -3.48 11.00
N ALA A 99 -4.76 -2.83 10.61
CA ALA A 99 -3.44 -3.07 11.20
C ALA A 99 -3.39 -2.69 12.67
N LEU A 100 -4.00 -1.56 13.05
CA LEU A 100 -4.12 -1.13 14.43
C LEU A 100 -4.94 -2.10 15.27
N ALA A 101 -6.10 -2.55 14.77
CA ALA A 101 -6.96 -3.49 15.48
C ALA A 101 -6.25 -4.82 15.80
N LEU A 102 -5.37 -5.28 14.90
CA LEU A 102 -4.54 -6.47 15.11
C LEU A 102 -3.47 -6.30 16.21
N HIS A 103 -3.10 -5.06 16.56
CA HIS A 103 -2.01 -4.76 17.49
C HIS A 103 -2.44 -4.02 18.76
N LEU A 104 -3.71 -3.64 18.85
CA LEU A 104 -4.32 -3.03 20.03
C LEU A 104 -5.45 -3.92 20.57
N PRO A 105 -5.17 -4.86 21.49
CA PRO A 105 -6.22 -5.64 22.15
C PRO A 105 -7.18 -4.81 23.03
N ALA A 106 -7.12 -3.47 23.02
CA ALA A 106 -7.77 -2.62 24.02
C ALA A 106 -8.49 -1.36 23.47
N MET A 107 -8.62 -1.17 22.15
CA MET A 107 -9.37 -0.03 21.59
C MET A 107 -10.83 -0.36 21.20
N HIS A 108 -11.35 -1.52 21.62
CA HIS A 108 -12.79 -1.84 21.55
C HIS A 108 -13.56 -1.42 22.82
N THR A 109 -12.94 -0.72 23.75
CA THR A 109 -13.59 -0.30 25.02
C THR A 109 -13.99 1.16 25.03
N PHE A 110 -14.39 1.76 23.91
CA PHE A 110 -15.22 2.98 23.98
C PHE A 110 -16.31 2.89 22.91
N SER A 111 -17.47 2.45 23.39
CA SER A 111 -18.78 2.56 22.75
C SER A 111 -19.27 3.99 22.78
#